data_AF-A0A379PIC9-F1
#
_entry.id   AF-A0A379PIC9-F1
#
_cell.length_a   1.000
_cell.length_b   1.000
_cell.length_c   1.000
_cell.angle_alpha   90.00
_cell.angle_beta   90.00
_cell.angle_gamma   90.00
#
_symmetry.space_group_name_H-M   'P 1'
#
loop_
_entity.id
_entity.type
_entity.pdbx_description
1 polymer ?
#
loop_
_entity_poly.entity_id
_entity_poly.type
_entity_poly.pdbx_seq_one_letter_code
_entity_poly.pdbx_strand_id
1 'polypeptide(L)'
;MDDKTMMEPVRLPIYMVYQPVAKIHQDELEVVAYESLLRVKPNSRNLTALSVITEAERNGTMPALDALITRMVCHDASQVAGMNLWLNLSQVTLSTPRATKSIAKVIEDHGLSSQVTVEITETADGKVPLLLESVRWLTSRQITVVLDDIDEGYAKSDLLRSDLITGCKLSNRSTMRMSAEPAYLETISQLIRWCRTNGKTVVIEGIETESQLAMARHLEADYCQGFHLWEPIPLTSLPVPGTRLRALAERPTTGAKMSRLPVGAAGITDFAQR
;
A
#
# COMPACT_ATOMS: atom_id res chain seq x y z
N MET A 1 19.08 41.16 -23.85
CA MET A 1 17.72 41.47 -23.36
C MET A 1 17.22 40.13 -22.89
N ASP A 2 17.57 39.81 -21.65
CA ASP A 2 17.58 38.45 -21.13
C ASP A 2 16.27 38.22 -20.37
N ASP A 3 15.30 37.62 -21.03
CA ASP A 3 14.08 37.16 -20.36
C ASP A 3 14.33 35.79 -19.74
N LYS A 4 15.01 35.80 -18.59
CA LYS A 4 15.07 34.67 -17.65
C LYS A 4 13.87 34.73 -16.71
N THR A 5 12.67 34.56 -17.24
CA THR A 5 11.56 34.06 -16.42
C THR A 5 11.63 32.54 -16.37
N MET A 6 12.71 32.00 -15.80
CA MET A 6 12.71 30.59 -15.38
C MET A 6 11.73 30.50 -14.23
N MET A 7 10.52 29.98 -14.52
CA MET A 7 9.62 29.49 -13.48
C MET A 7 10.43 28.56 -12.58
N GLU A 8 10.47 28.86 -11.27
CA GLU A 8 10.92 27.87 -10.29
C GLU A 8 10.14 26.58 -10.53
N PRO A 9 10.80 25.41 -10.54
CA PRO A 9 10.08 24.15 -10.66
C PRO A 9 9.07 24.08 -9.52
N VAL A 10 7.77 24.14 -9.87
CA VAL A 10 6.67 24.06 -8.92
C VAL A 10 6.85 22.77 -8.12
N ARG A 11 7.31 22.89 -6.87
CA ARG A 11 7.38 21.75 -5.96
C ARG A 11 5.95 21.42 -5.55
N LEU A 12 5.46 20.26 -5.97
CA LEU A 12 4.19 19.74 -5.50
C LEU A 12 4.21 19.67 -3.96
N PRO A 13 3.16 20.11 -3.25
CA PRO A 13 3.12 20.11 -1.80
C PRO A 13 2.77 18.70 -1.27
N ILE A 14 3.50 17.69 -1.75
CA ILE A 14 3.29 16.29 -1.42
C ILE A 14 4.31 15.80 -0.38
N TYR A 15 3.96 14.73 0.31
CA TYR A 15 4.84 13.99 1.20
C TYR A 15 4.42 12.51 1.23
N MET A 16 5.31 11.64 1.71
CA MET A 16 5.03 10.22 1.82
C MET A 16 4.66 9.85 3.25
N VAL A 17 3.67 8.97 3.36
CA VAL A 17 3.42 8.16 4.57
C VAL A 17 3.54 6.70 4.19
N TYR A 18 3.63 5.85 5.20
CA TYR A 18 3.91 4.44 5.04
C TYR A 18 2.93 3.63 5.86
N GLN A 19 2.31 2.63 5.25
CA GLN A 19 1.42 1.71 5.97
C GLN A 19 2.07 0.32 6.08
N PRO A 20 2.31 -0.19 7.29
CA PRO A 20 2.85 -1.53 7.50
C PRO A 20 2.02 -2.62 6.81
N VAL A 21 2.70 -3.50 6.08
CA VAL A 21 2.19 -4.76 5.54
C VAL A 21 2.71 -5.88 6.43
N ALA A 22 1.79 -6.66 7.00
CA ALA A 22 2.14 -7.66 8.00
C ALA A 22 1.93 -9.08 7.49
N LYS A 23 2.94 -9.93 7.68
CA LYS A 23 2.86 -11.37 7.47
C LYS A 23 1.98 -12.00 8.54
N ILE A 24 1.07 -12.84 8.10
CA ILE A 24 0.16 -13.57 8.98
C ILE A 24 0.85 -14.86 9.42
N HIS A 25 1.07 -14.98 10.72
CA HIS A 25 1.40 -16.25 11.38
C HIS A 25 0.18 -16.73 12.19
N GLN A 26 0.27 -17.93 12.77
CA GLN A 26 -0.84 -18.55 13.49
C GLN A 26 -1.37 -17.66 14.64
N ASP A 27 -0.47 -17.10 15.46
CA ASP A 27 -0.83 -16.34 16.67
C ASP A 27 -0.36 -14.88 16.66
N GLU A 28 0.39 -14.49 15.63
CA GLU A 28 1.05 -13.19 15.56
C GLU A 28 1.07 -12.64 14.13
N LEU A 29 1.24 -11.33 14.04
CA LEU A 29 1.47 -10.60 12.82
C LEU A 29 2.87 -10.01 12.88
N GLU A 30 3.62 -10.12 11.79
CA GLU A 30 4.99 -9.58 11.70
C GLU A 30 5.05 -8.52 10.61
N VAL A 31 5.48 -7.30 10.93
CA VAL A 31 5.70 -6.26 9.93
C VAL A 31 6.87 -6.65 9.03
N VAL A 32 6.59 -6.88 7.75
CA VAL A 32 7.60 -7.35 6.77
C VAL A 32 7.90 -6.33 5.68
N ALA A 33 6.99 -5.38 5.44
CA ALA A 33 7.14 -4.33 4.45
C ALA A 33 6.26 -3.12 4.79
N TYR A 34 6.39 -2.06 3.99
CA TYR A 34 5.59 -0.85 4.12
C TYR A 34 5.16 -0.36 2.74
N GLU A 35 3.87 -0.17 2.57
CA GLU A 35 3.34 0.48 1.38
C GLU A 35 3.54 1.98 1.47
N SER A 36 4.11 2.55 0.41
CA SER A 36 4.33 3.99 0.29
C SER A 36 3.11 4.69 -0.30
N LEU A 37 2.58 5.64 0.44
CA LEU A 37 1.30 6.29 0.14
C LEU A 37 1.47 7.80 0.05
N LEU A 38 1.07 8.37 -1.10
CA LEU A 38 1.12 9.80 -1.35
C LEU A 38 0.15 10.55 -0.44
N ARG A 39 0.60 11.65 0.16
CA ARG A 39 -0.25 12.61 0.87
C ARG A 39 0.07 14.03 0.41
N VAL A 40 -0.88 14.93 0.64
CA VAL A 40 -0.74 16.36 0.35
C VAL A 40 -0.66 17.12 1.65
N LYS A 41 0.27 18.07 1.77
CA LYS A 41 0.44 18.89 2.95
C LYS A 41 -0.86 19.62 3.30
N PRO A 42 -1.20 19.73 4.60
CA PRO A 42 -2.32 20.55 5.05
C PRO A 42 -2.24 21.98 4.47
N ASN A 43 -3.39 22.59 4.20
CA ASN A 43 -3.55 23.95 3.64
C ASN A 43 -3.13 24.13 2.17
N SER A 44 -2.93 23.05 1.41
CA SER A 44 -2.55 23.11 -0.02
C SER A 44 -3.75 23.33 -0.96
N ARG A 45 -4.51 24.42 -0.79
CA ARG A 45 -5.61 24.82 -1.72
C ARG A 45 -6.63 23.71 -2.05
N ASN A 46 -7.03 22.90 -1.06
CA ASN A 46 -7.95 21.75 -1.22
C ASN A 46 -7.43 20.61 -2.11
N LEU A 47 -6.13 20.56 -2.39
CA LEU A 47 -5.53 19.42 -3.08
C LEU A 47 -5.63 18.16 -2.22
N THR A 48 -6.05 17.07 -2.85
CA THR A 48 -6.02 15.70 -2.32
C THR A 48 -5.01 14.85 -3.10
N ALA A 49 -4.56 13.74 -2.53
CA ALA A 49 -3.68 12.81 -3.25
C ALA A 49 -4.33 12.35 -4.56
N LEU A 50 -5.62 12.00 -4.52
CA LEU A 50 -6.41 11.67 -5.70
C LEU A 50 -6.39 12.80 -6.74
N SER A 51 -6.61 14.06 -6.34
CA SER A 51 -6.60 15.18 -7.30
C SER A 51 -5.24 15.37 -7.97
N VAL A 52 -4.13 15.11 -7.27
CA VAL A 52 -2.77 15.19 -7.83
C VAL A 52 -2.55 14.08 -8.86
N ILE A 53 -2.95 12.85 -8.53
CA ILE A 53 -2.85 11.69 -9.43
C ILE A 53 -3.74 11.92 -10.66
N THR A 54 -5.01 12.27 -10.47
CA THR A 54 -5.96 12.54 -11.57
C THR A 54 -5.46 13.66 -12.50
N GLU A 55 -4.86 14.72 -11.97
CA GLU A 55 -4.30 15.78 -12.80
C GLU A 55 -3.08 15.29 -13.61
N ALA A 56 -2.23 14.45 -13.00
CA ALA A 56 -1.09 13.86 -13.69
C ALA A 56 -1.52 12.85 -14.78
N GLU A 57 -2.60 12.10 -14.56
CA GLU A 57 -3.21 11.24 -15.57
C GLU A 57 -3.75 12.06 -16.75
N ARG A 58 -4.57 13.09 -16.46
CA ARG A 58 -5.17 13.97 -17.49
C ARG A 58 -4.13 14.66 -18.36
N ASN A 59 -3.01 15.05 -17.78
CA ASN A 59 -1.94 15.76 -18.48
C ASN A 59 -0.85 14.83 -19.05
N GLY A 60 -0.97 13.50 -18.86
CA GLY A 60 0.02 12.54 -19.30
C GLY A 60 1.37 12.65 -18.58
N THR A 61 1.40 13.21 -17.37
CA THR A 61 2.60 13.43 -16.56
C THR A 61 2.82 12.38 -15.47
N MET A 62 2.02 11.30 -15.45
CA MET A 62 2.23 10.17 -14.54
C MET A 62 3.67 9.63 -14.49
N PRO A 63 4.38 9.44 -15.62
CA PRO A 63 5.81 9.05 -15.58
C PRO A 63 6.70 10.00 -14.77
N ALA A 64 6.41 11.30 -14.78
CA ALA A 64 7.16 12.28 -14.01
C ALA A 64 6.79 12.25 -12.53
N LEU A 65 5.50 12.07 -12.21
CA LEU A 65 5.01 11.93 -10.84
C LEU A 65 5.54 10.65 -10.19
N ASP A 66 5.44 9.51 -10.86
CA ASP A 66 5.97 8.23 -10.38
C ASP A 66 7.48 8.30 -10.14
N ALA A 67 8.23 8.97 -11.03
CA ALA A 67 9.66 9.18 -10.84
C ALA A 67 9.99 10.09 -9.64
N LEU A 68 9.14 11.10 -9.38
CA LEU A 68 9.27 11.94 -8.20
C LEU A 68 9.00 11.14 -6.92
N ILE A 69 7.89 10.40 -6.87
CA ILE A 69 7.51 9.55 -5.74
C ILE A 69 8.59 8.50 -5.47
N THR A 70 9.07 7.81 -6.51
CA THR A 70 10.14 6.80 -6.39
C THR A 70 11.39 7.40 -5.73
N ARG A 71 11.83 8.60 -6.17
CA ARG A 71 12.99 9.26 -5.54
C ARG A 71 12.75 9.60 -4.08
N MET A 72 11.56 10.08 -3.72
CA MET A 72 11.21 10.38 -2.33
C MET A 72 11.21 9.11 -1.47
N VAL A 73 10.60 8.05 -1.96
CA VAL A 73 10.46 6.77 -1.25
C VAL A 73 11.81 6.05 -1.12
N CYS A 74 12.64 6.02 -2.16
CA CYS A 74 13.99 5.46 -2.07
C CYS A 74 14.90 6.26 -1.12
N HIS A 75 14.75 7.58 -1.07
CA HIS A 75 15.47 8.41 -0.11
C HIS A 75 15.05 8.09 1.33
N ASP A 76 13.76 7.95 1.60
CA ASP A 76 13.25 7.57 2.91
C ASP A 76 13.72 6.16 3.32
N ALA A 77 13.69 5.19 2.39
CA ALA A 77 14.18 3.83 2.62
C ALA A 77 15.64 3.78 3.07
N SER A 78 16.48 4.62 2.44
CA SER A 78 17.92 4.66 2.75
C SER A 78 18.22 5.09 4.18
N GLN A 79 17.24 5.68 4.88
CA GLN A 79 17.35 6.10 6.27
C GLN A 79 16.93 5.01 7.27
N VAL A 80 16.29 3.94 6.80
CA VAL A 80 15.74 2.87 7.64
C VAL A 80 16.32 1.53 7.20
N ALA A 81 17.26 1.00 7.98
CA ALA A 81 17.90 -0.27 7.69
C ALA A 81 16.87 -1.41 7.59
N GLY A 82 16.94 -2.20 6.51
CA GLY A 82 16.06 -3.36 6.30
C GLY A 82 14.62 -3.02 5.90
N MET A 83 14.32 -1.77 5.54
CA MET A 83 12.98 -1.38 5.10
C MET A 83 12.64 -1.97 3.73
N ASN A 84 11.71 -2.92 3.69
CA ASN A 84 11.10 -3.37 2.43
C ASN A 84 9.93 -2.45 2.08
N LEU A 85 9.86 -2.02 0.83
CA LEU A 85 8.97 -0.97 0.36
C LEU A 85 8.08 -1.46 -0.75
N TRP A 86 6.80 -1.12 -0.66
CA TRP A 86 5.87 -1.36 -1.74
C TRP A 86 5.51 -0.02 -2.38
N LEU A 87 5.72 0.06 -3.70
CA LEU A 87 5.66 1.28 -4.50
C LEU A 87 4.63 1.13 -5.59
N ASN A 88 3.62 1.98 -5.54
CA ASN A 88 2.63 2.11 -6.60
C ASN A 88 3.25 2.72 -7.86
N LEU A 89 3.14 2.03 -9.01
CA LEU A 89 3.49 2.58 -10.32
C LEU A 89 2.30 2.55 -11.26
N SER A 90 2.09 3.66 -11.96
CA SER A 90 1.01 3.74 -12.93
C SER A 90 1.25 2.85 -14.16
N GLN A 91 0.15 2.39 -14.74
CA GLN A 91 0.18 1.63 -15.99
C GLN A 91 0.76 2.45 -17.16
N VAL A 92 0.57 3.77 -17.14
CA VAL A 92 1.14 4.68 -18.15
C VAL A 92 2.67 4.65 -18.08
N THR A 93 3.23 4.68 -16.87
CA THR A 93 4.67 4.53 -16.65
C THR A 93 5.16 3.19 -17.14
N LEU A 94 4.49 2.09 -16.76
CA LEU A 94 4.88 0.74 -17.18
C LEU A 94 4.73 0.50 -18.67
N SER A 95 3.76 1.14 -19.32
CA SER A 95 3.58 1.09 -20.78
C SER A 95 4.59 1.99 -21.51
N THR A 96 5.44 2.72 -20.79
CA THR A 96 6.46 3.61 -21.34
C THR A 96 7.85 3.09 -20.98
N PRO A 97 8.50 2.28 -21.84
CA PRO A 97 9.75 1.58 -21.50
C PRO A 97 10.87 2.49 -20.98
N ARG A 98 10.99 3.72 -21.51
CA ARG A 98 11.98 4.71 -21.03
C ARG A 98 11.69 5.16 -19.59
N ALA A 99 10.42 5.31 -19.23
CA ALA A 99 10.01 5.67 -17.87
C ALA A 99 10.29 4.52 -16.91
N THR A 100 9.83 3.29 -17.21
CA THR A 100 10.14 2.09 -16.41
C THR A 100 11.64 1.94 -16.16
N LYS A 101 12.47 2.09 -17.21
CA LYS A 101 13.93 2.04 -17.09
C LYS A 101 14.49 3.12 -16.17
N SER A 102 13.95 4.32 -16.22
CA SER A 102 14.36 5.42 -15.34
C SER A 102 13.98 5.15 -13.88
N ILE A 103 12.80 4.58 -13.62
CA ILE A 103 12.37 4.18 -12.27
C ILE A 103 13.28 3.10 -11.72
N ALA A 104 13.51 2.04 -12.50
CA ALA A 104 14.40 0.93 -12.13
C ALA A 104 15.80 1.44 -11.78
N LYS A 105 16.34 2.36 -12.59
CA LYS A 105 17.65 2.98 -12.33
C LYS A 105 17.68 3.75 -11.01
N VAL A 106 16.62 4.50 -10.66
CA VAL A 106 16.56 5.21 -9.36
C VAL A 106 16.63 4.22 -8.21
N ILE A 107 15.90 3.10 -8.30
CA ILE A 107 15.90 2.05 -7.27
C ILE A 107 17.29 1.39 -7.16
N GLU A 108 17.90 1.05 -8.30
CA GLU A 108 19.24 0.47 -8.38
C GLU A 108 20.32 1.40 -7.81
N ASP A 109 20.26 2.70 -8.13
CA ASP A 109 21.23 3.70 -7.66
C ASP A 109 21.19 3.88 -6.13
N HIS A 110 20.08 3.52 -5.47
CA HIS A 110 19.97 3.46 -4.01
C HIS A 110 20.32 2.09 -3.42
N GLY A 111 20.60 1.07 -4.25
CA GLY A 111 20.87 -0.30 -3.81
C GLY A 111 19.64 -1.03 -3.25
N LEU A 112 18.43 -0.59 -3.60
CA LEU A 112 17.18 -1.05 -3.00
C LEU A 112 16.42 -2.09 -3.82
N SER A 113 17.00 -2.60 -4.93
CA SER A 113 16.25 -3.42 -5.87
C SER A 113 15.56 -4.64 -5.25
N SER A 114 16.24 -5.35 -4.35
CA SER A 114 15.68 -6.51 -3.63
C SER A 114 14.71 -6.14 -2.50
N GLN A 115 14.63 -4.86 -2.15
CA GLN A 115 13.77 -4.35 -1.08
C GLN A 115 12.51 -3.67 -1.63
N VAL A 116 12.44 -3.40 -2.93
CA VAL A 116 11.29 -2.77 -3.58
C VAL A 116 10.40 -3.81 -4.24
N THR A 117 9.13 -3.81 -3.84
CA THR A 117 8.03 -4.42 -4.56
C THR A 117 7.27 -3.31 -5.29
N VAL A 118 7.05 -3.47 -6.59
CA VAL A 118 6.19 -2.60 -7.37
C VAL A 118 4.78 -3.15 -7.37
N GLU A 119 3.83 -2.29 -7.03
CA GLU A 119 2.39 -2.53 -7.14
C GLU A 119 1.87 -1.93 -8.43
N ILE A 120 1.07 -2.70 -9.15
CA ILE A 120 0.48 -2.27 -10.42
C ILE A 120 -1.01 -2.56 -10.36
N THR A 121 -1.82 -1.53 -10.57
CA THR A 121 -3.28 -1.71 -10.64
C THR A 121 -3.66 -2.48 -11.89
N GLU A 122 -4.83 -3.10 -11.86
CA GLU A 122 -5.32 -3.90 -12.97
C GLU A 122 -5.77 -3.09 -14.20
N THR A 123 -5.33 -3.53 -15.38
CA THR A 123 -5.70 -2.95 -16.69
C THR A 123 -7.04 -3.44 -17.20
N ALA A 124 -7.91 -2.51 -17.60
CA ALA A 124 -9.01 -2.75 -18.55
C ALA A 124 -8.59 -2.56 -20.03
N ASP A 125 -7.35 -2.12 -20.31
CA ASP A 125 -7.00 -1.47 -21.59
C ASP A 125 -6.23 -2.34 -22.61
N GLY A 126 -6.20 -3.67 -22.46
CA GLY A 126 -5.72 -4.58 -23.52
C GLY A 126 -4.22 -4.52 -23.89
N LYS A 127 -3.38 -3.85 -23.09
CA LYS A 127 -1.92 -3.68 -23.34
C LYS A 127 -1.02 -4.66 -22.56
N VAL A 128 -1.55 -5.82 -22.17
CA VAL A 128 -0.85 -6.81 -21.34
C VAL A 128 0.56 -7.17 -21.86
N PRO A 129 0.80 -7.40 -23.16
CA PRO A 129 2.15 -7.74 -23.64
C PRO A 129 3.21 -6.67 -23.35
N LEU A 130 2.86 -5.38 -23.48
CA LEU A 130 3.76 -4.26 -23.19
C LEU A 130 4.05 -4.15 -21.70
N LEU A 131 3.03 -4.34 -20.86
CA LEU A 131 3.22 -4.37 -19.42
C LEU A 131 4.17 -5.50 -19.02
N LEU A 132 3.97 -6.71 -19.55
CA LEU A 132 4.83 -7.85 -19.26
C LEU A 132 6.28 -7.66 -19.70
N GLU A 133 6.55 -6.90 -20.77
CA GLU A 133 7.92 -6.54 -21.16
C GLU A 133 8.58 -5.65 -20.08
N SER A 134 7.86 -4.63 -19.60
CA SER A 134 8.32 -3.76 -18.51
C SER A 134 8.48 -4.53 -17.19
N VAL A 135 7.54 -5.41 -16.85
CA VAL A 135 7.65 -6.28 -15.67
C VAL A 135 8.85 -7.21 -15.80
N ARG A 136 9.11 -7.78 -16.98
CA ARG A 136 10.32 -8.59 -17.23
C ARG A 136 11.59 -7.78 -17.02
N TRP A 137 11.58 -6.51 -17.43
CA TRP A 137 12.70 -5.61 -17.19
C TRP A 137 12.95 -5.36 -15.70
N LEU A 138 11.90 -5.09 -14.92
CA LEU A 138 11.98 -4.89 -13.47
C LEU A 138 12.46 -6.16 -12.74
N THR A 139 11.84 -7.30 -13.04
CA THR A 139 12.18 -8.59 -12.40
C THR A 139 13.60 -9.04 -12.72
N SER A 140 14.12 -8.77 -13.93
CA SER A 140 15.55 -9.04 -14.27
C SER A 140 16.55 -8.27 -13.40
N ARG A 141 16.06 -7.27 -12.65
CA ARG A 141 16.82 -6.41 -11.74
C ARG A 141 16.51 -6.70 -10.29
N GLN A 142 15.85 -7.82 -9.99
CA GLN A 142 15.46 -8.25 -8.65
C GLN A 142 14.37 -7.38 -8.01
N ILE A 143 13.69 -6.52 -8.79
CA ILE A 143 12.54 -5.76 -8.33
C ILE A 143 11.30 -6.65 -8.46
N THR A 144 10.64 -6.89 -7.33
CA THR A 144 9.44 -7.71 -7.24
C THR A 144 8.24 -6.96 -7.82
N VAL A 145 7.28 -7.66 -8.42
CA VAL A 145 6.02 -7.06 -8.91
C VAL A 145 4.82 -7.86 -8.42
N VAL A 146 3.79 -7.15 -7.93
CA VAL A 146 2.50 -7.69 -7.51
C VAL A 146 1.37 -6.90 -8.17
N LEU A 147 0.20 -7.53 -8.30
CA LEU A 147 -1.01 -6.83 -8.75
C LEU A 147 -1.75 -6.21 -7.57
N ASP A 148 -2.24 -5.00 -7.77
CA ASP A 148 -3.03 -4.27 -6.80
C ASP A 148 -4.51 -4.22 -7.21
N ASP A 149 -5.39 -4.00 -6.23
CA ASP A 149 -6.83 -3.82 -6.40
C ASP A 149 -7.59 -5.00 -7.08
N ILE A 150 -7.18 -6.26 -6.82
CA ILE A 150 -7.84 -7.44 -7.39
C ILE A 150 -9.26 -7.67 -6.80
N ASP A 151 -10.19 -8.00 -7.70
CA ASP A 151 -11.57 -8.44 -7.45
C ASP A 151 -11.96 -9.76 -8.15
N GLU A 152 -13.23 -10.17 -8.05
CA GLU A 152 -13.76 -11.46 -8.56
C GLU A 152 -13.60 -11.66 -10.08
N GLY A 153 -13.54 -10.58 -10.87
CA GLY A 153 -13.39 -10.65 -12.32
C GLY A 153 -12.03 -11.19 -12.79
N TYR A 154 -11.06 -11.23 -11.88
CA TYR A 154 -9.65 -11.18 -12.25
C TYR A 154 -8.82 -12.41 -11.90
N ALA A 155 -9.46 -13.46 -11.38
CA ALA A 155 -8.90 -14.83 -11.40
C ALA A 155 -8.51 -15.31 -12.83
N LYS A 156 -8.90 -14.56 -13.86
CA LYS A 156 -8.62 -14.80 -15.26
C LYS A 156 -7.62 -13.80 -15.88
N SER A 157 -7.03 -12.89 -15.11
CA SER A 157 -6.09 -11.93 -15.70
C SER A 157 -4.81 -12.63 -16.17
N ASP A 158 -4.41 -12.35 -17.41
CA ASP A 158 -3.16 -12.88 -18.00
C ASP A 158 -1.93 -12.39 -17.24
N LEU A 159 -2.03 -11.22 -16.59
CA LEU A 159 -1.01 -10.70 -15.70
C LEU A 159 -0.83 -11.60 -14.49
N LEU A 160 -1.90 -11.94 -13.77
CA LEU A 160 -1.82 -12.75 -12.56
C LEU A 160 -1.29 -14.15 -12.88
N ARG A 161 -1.62 -14.69 -14.06
CA ARG A 161 -1.11 -15.99 -14.55
C ARG A 161 0.36 -15.96 -14.97
N SER A 162 0.96 -14.80 -15.18
CA SER A 162 2.37 -14.70 -15.52
C SER A 162 3.28 -15.12 -14.36
N ASP A 163 4.33 -15.88 -14.63
CA ASP A 163 5.37 -16.22 -13.65
C ASP A 163 6.20 -15.00 -13.21
N LEU A 164 6.08 -13.88 -13.91
CA LEU A 164 6.75 -12.62 -13.55
C LEU A 164 6.03 -11.87 -12.41
N ILE A 165 4.78 -12.24 -12.12
CA ILE A 165 3.97 -11.64 -11.05
C ILE A 165 3.98 -12.57 -9.84
N THR A 166 4.42 -12.03 -8.71
CA THR A 166 4.70 -12.80 -7.48
C THR A 166 3.53 -12.87 -6.50
N GLY A 167 2.47 -12.12 -6.75
CA GLY A 167 1.32 -12.05 -5.86
C GLY A 167 0.30 -11.01 -6.26
N CYS A 168 -0.73 -10.88 -5.44
CA CYS A 168 -1.74 -9.87 -5.58
C CYS A 168 -2.24 -9.32 -4.23
N LYS A 169 -2.84 -8.14 -4.27
CA LYS A 169 -3.54 -7.50 -3.17
C LYS A 169 -5.04 -7.48 -3.45
N LEU A 170 -5.83 -7.87 -2.46
CA LEU A 170 -7.29 -7.80 -2.47
C LEU A 170 -7.69 -6.49 -1.79
N SER A 171 -8.35 -5.61 -2.56
CA SER A 171 -8.73 -4.27 -2.11
C SER A 171 -9.61 -4.27 -0.86
N ASN A 172 -9.69 -3.13 -0.17
CA ASN A 172 -10.68 -2.91 0.90
C ASN A 172 -12.12 -3.22 0.43
N ARG A 173 -12.47 -2.90 -0.82
CA ARG A 173 -13.79 -3.24 -1.38
C ARG A 173 -14.02 -4.75 -1.38
N SER A 174 -13.02 -5.53 -1.80
CA SER A 174 -13.07 -6.99 -1.80
C SER A 174 -13.24 -7.51 -0.37
N THR A 175 -12.51 -6.98 0.60
CA THR A 175 -12.63 -7.33 2.03
C THR A 175 -14.02 -7.05 2.60
N MET A 176 -14.61 -5.91 2.26
CA MET A 176 -15.96 -5.55 2.68
C MET A 176 -17.02 -6.48 2.07
N ARG A 177 -16.90 -6.83 0.78
CA ARG A 177 -17.82 -7.77 0.12
C ARG A 177 -17.68 -9.19 0.67
N MET A 178 -16.47 -9.68 0.89
CA MET A 178 -16.24 -10.99 1.52
C MET A 178 -16.92 -11.11 2.89
N SER A 179 -16.97 -10.00 3.64
CA SER A 179 -17.61 -9.95 4.96
C SER A 179 -19.15 -9.98 4.90
N ALA A 180 -19.75 -9.56 3.78
CA ALA A 180 -21.19 -9.38 3.62
C ALA A 180 -21.86 -10.41 2.70
N GLU A 181 -21.12 -10.99 1.74
CA GLU A 181 -21.64 -11.78 0.64
C GLU A 181 -21.00 -13.19 0.62
N PRO A 182 -21.68 -14.24 1.13
CA PRO A 182 -21.11 -15.60 1.18
C PRO A 182 -20.68 -16.17 -0.18
N ALA A 183 -21.40 -15.84 -1.26
CA ALA A 183 -21.05 -16.28 -2.60
C ALA A 183 -19.76 -15.61 -3.13
N TYR A 184 -19.54 -14.34 -2.77
CA TYR A 184 -18.32 -13.62 -3.11
C TYR A 184 -17.13 -14.17 -2.31
N LEU A 185 -17.32 -14.43 -1.01
CA LEU A 185 -16.31 -15.07 -0.17
C LEU A 185 -15.87 -16.43 -0.74
N GLU A 186 -16.80 -17.27 -1.19
CA GLU A 186 -16.47 -18.56 -1.82
C GLU A 186 -15.62 -18.36 -3.08
N THR A 187 -16.01 -17.42 -3.95
CA THR A 187 -15.26 -17.08 -5.17
C THR A 187 -13.82 -16.63 -4.85
N ILE A 188 -13.65 -15.72 -3.89
CA ILE A 188 -12.32 -15.24 -3.50
C ILE A 188 -11.51 -16.33 -2.80
N SER A 189 -12.14 -17.20 -2.01
CA SER A 189 -11.44 -18.34 -1.39
C SER A 189 -10.79 -19.26 -2.43
N GLN A 190 -11.46 -19.47 -3.57
CA GLN A 190 -10.92 -20.25 -4.69
C GLN A 190 -9.75 -19.54 -5.37
N LEU A 191 -9.84 -18.21 -5.53
CA LEU A 191 -8.74 -17.39 -6.03
C LEU A 191 -7.51 -17.47 -5.12
N ILE A 192 -7.68 -17.29 -3.82
CA ILE A 192 -6.59 -17.38 -2.84
C ILE A 192 -5.94 -18.75 -2.88
N ARG A 193 -6.74 -19.82 -2.90
CA ARG A 193 -6.23 -21.19 -3.04
C ARG A 193 -5.42 -21.35 -4.33
N TRP A 194 -5.92 -20.86 -5.46
CA TRP A 194 -5.22 -20.91 -6.73
C TRP A 194 -3.89 -20.14 -6.68
N CYS A 195 -3.86 -18.93 -6.12
CA CYS A 195 -2.63 -18.15 -5.96
C CYS A 195 -1.58 -18.96 -5.21
N ARG A 196 -1.96 -19.52 -4.05
CA ARG A 196 -1.06 -20.31 -3.21
C ARG A 196 -0.50 -21.53 -3.92
N THR A 197 -1.33 -22.29 -4.63
CA THR A 197 -0.87 -23.46 -5.40
C THR A 197 0.07 -23.12 -6.55
N ASN A 198 0.04 -21.87 -7.02
CA ASN A 198 0.91 -21.36 -8.10
C ASN A 198 2.05 -20.49 -7.56
N GLY A 199 2.35 -20.57 -6.25
CA GLY A 199 3.47 -19.86 -5.63
C GLY A 199 3.29 -18.34 -5.59
N LYS A 200 2.04 -17.84 -5.64
CA LYS A 200 1.70 -16.42 -5.61
C LYS A 200 1.19 -16.05 -4.23
N THR A 201 1.74 -14.98 -3.69
CA THR A 201 1.35 -14.45 -2.39
C THR A 201 0.07 -13.63 -2.48
N VAL A 202 -0.72 -13.59 -1.40
CA VAL A 202 -1.92 -12.78 -1.30
C VAL A 202 -1.84 -11.83 -0.11
N VAL A 203 -2.15 -10.56 -0.37
CA VAL A 203 -2.42 -9.56 0.68
C VAL A 203 -3.91 -9.29 0.74
N ILE A 204 -4.48 -9.28 1.93
CA ILE A 204 -5.83 -8.75 2.16
C ILE A 204 -5.71 -7.36 2.79
N GLU A 205 -6.22 -6.36 2.08
CA GLU A 205 -6.23 -4.97 2.52
C GLU A 205 -7.53 -4.56 3.19
N GLY A 206 -7.53 -3.40 3.83
CA GLY A 206 -8.74 -2.85 4.44
C GLY A 206 -9.21 -3.65 5.67
N ILE A 207 -8.29 -4.30 6.39
CA ILE A 207 -8.61 -4.92 7.67
C ILE A 207 -8.91 -3.82 8.71
N GLU A 208 -10.19 -3.64 9.03
CA GLU A 208 -10.70 -2.65 9.99
C GLU A 208 -11.27 -3.29 11.26
N THR A 209 -11.42 -4.61 11.29
CA THR A 209 -11.99 -5.37 12.42
C THR A 209 -11.26 -6.69 12.68
N GLU A 210 -11.36 -7.19 13.92
CA GLU A 210 -10.83 -8.51 14.29
C GLU A 210 -11.51 -9.63 13.49
N SER A 211 -12.80 -9.50 13.15
CA SER A 211 -13.50 -10.47 12.30
C SER A 211 -12.92 -10.56 10.90
N GLN A 212 -12.52 -9.43 10.30
CA GLN A 212 -11.86 -9.43 8.99
C GLN A 212 -10.45 -10.03 9.08
N LEU A 213 -9.72 -9.79 10.18
CA LEU A 213 -8.43 -10.42 10.42
C LEU A 213 -8.56 -11.95 10.58
N ALA A 214 -9.57 -12.41 11.34
CA ALA A 214 -9.88 -13.82 11.49
C ALA A 214 -10.26 -14.48 10.15
N MET A 215 -11.02 -13.78 9.31
CA MET A 215 -11.31 -14.20 7.94
C MET A 215 -10.04 -14.32 7.11
N ALA A 216 -9.13 -13.34 7.16
CA ALA A 216 -7.86 -13.39 6.44
C ALA A 216 -6.99 -14.59 6.84
N ARG A 217 -6.94 -14.91 8.15
CA ARG A 217 -6.31 -16.14 8.67
C ARG A 217 -6.98 -17.40 8.14
N HIS A 218 -8.30 -17.46 8.19
CA HIS A 218 -9.07 -18.63 7.75
C HIS A 218 -8.90 -18.90 6.25
N LEU A 219 -8.78 -17.85 5.45
CA LEU A 219 -8.48 -17.93 4.03
C LEU A 219 -7.01 -18.27 3.73
N GLU A 220 -6.17 -18.33 4.78
CA GLU A 220 -4.74 -18.60 4.69
C GLU A 220 -4.02 -17.59 3.78
N ALA A 221 -4.41 -16.31 3.86
CA ALA A 221 -3.69 -15.23 3.19
C ALA A 221 -2.27 -15.07 3.79
N ASP A 222 -1.30 -14.72 2.95
CA ASP A 222 0.10 -14.57 3.36
C ASP A 222 0.31 -13.30 4.19
N TYR A 223 -0.35 -12.21 3.77
CA TYR A 223 -0.18 -10.89 4.34
C TYR A 223 -1.52 -10.19 4.57
N CYS A 224 -1.52 -9.21 5.47
CA CYS A 224 -2.64 -8.32 5.72
C CYS A 224 -2.20 -6.88 5.95
N GLN A 225 -3.12 -5.96 5.70
CA GLN A 225 -2.92 -4.53 5.88
C GLN A 225 -4.27 -3.86 6.19
N GLY A 226 -4.28 -2.85 7.06
CA GLY A 226 -5.51 -2.12 7.38
C GLY A 226 -5.43 -1.37 8.72
N PHE A 227 -6.42 -0.51 8.95
CA PHE A 227 -6.42 0.43 10.08
C PHE A 227 -6.60 -0.25 11.45
N HIS A 228 -7.15 -1.48 11.50
CA HIS A 228 -7.16 -2.29 12.72
C HIS A 228 -5.75 -2.63 13.21
N LEU A 229 -4.78 -2.66 12.28
CA LEU A 229 -3.39 -2.99 12.56
C LEU A 229 -2.54 -1.72 12.68
N TRP A 230 -2.51 -0.94 11.60
CA TRP A 230 -1.81 0.33 11.50
C TRP A 230 -2.48 1.24 10.48
N GLU A 231 -2.62 2.50 10.85
CA GLU A 231 -2.88 3.56 9.90
C GLU A 231 -1.62 3.87 9.06
N PRO A 232 -1.77 4.56 7.92
CA PRO A 232 -0.64 5.18 7.22
C PRO A 232 0.04 6.23 8.10
N ILE A 233 1.32 6.01 8.42
CA ILE A 233 2.08 6.80 9.39
C ILE A 233 3.35 7.40 8.77
N PRO A 234 3.88 8.52 9.31
CA PRO A 234 5.14 9.10 8.84
C PRO A 234 6.34 8.17 9.08
N LEU A 235 7.41 8.34 8.29
CA LEU A 235 8.67 7.59 8.40
C LEU A 235 9.21 7.50 9.83
N THR A 236 9.13 8.61 10.58
CA THR A 236 9.65 8.73 11.95
C THR A 236 8.89 7.92 12.99
N SER A 237 7.69 7.43 12.65
CA SER A 237 6.81 6.67 13.55
C SER A 237 6.70 5.20 13.15
N LEU A 238 7.43 4.77 12.11
CA LEU A 238 7.30 3.40 11.62
C LEU A 238 7.72 2.39 12.69
N PRO A 239 6.95 1.31 12.90
CA PRO A 239 7.46 0.15 13.61
C PRO A 239 8.67 -0.38 12.83
N VAL A 240 9.72 -0.84 13.51
CA VAL A 240 10.89 -1.41 12.83
C VAL A 240 10.54 -2.70 12.08
N PRO A 241 11.23 -3.05 10.98
CA PRO A 241 11.04 -4.33 10.32
C PRO A 241 11.15 -5.50 11.30
N GLY A 242 10.23 -6.47 11.22
CA GLY A 242 10.14 -7.60 12.14
C GLY A 242 9.36 -7.31 13.44
N THR A 243 8.81 -6.10 13.62
CA THR A 243 7.89 -5.80 14.75
C THR A 243 6.73 -6.77 14.74
N ARG A 244 6.43 -7.39 15.90
CA ARG A 244 5.33 -8.35 16.03
C ARG A 244 4.17 -7.80 16.83
N LEU A 245 2.96 -7.93 16.30
CA LEU A 245 1.72 -7.77 17.04
C LEU A 245 1.17 -9.16 17.35
N ARG A 246 1.02 -9.48 18.63
CA ARG A 246 0.18 -10.64 18.99
C ARG A 246 -1.25 -10.30 18.62
N ALA A 247 -1.95 -11.27 18.04
CA ALA A 247 -3.40 -11.19 17.98
C ALA A 247 -3.88 -10.86 19.40
N LEU A 248 -4.78 -9.88 19.55
CA LEU A 248 -5.46 -9.69 20.81
C LEU A 248 -6.26 -10.97 21.06
N ALA A 249 -5.65 -11.97 21.69
CA ALA A 249 -6.35 -13.09 22.27
C ALA A 249 -7.43 -12.46 23.13
N GLU A 250 -8.68 -12.71 22.72
CA GLU A 250 -9.95 -12.33 23.35
C GLU A 250 -9.76 -11.42 24.56
N ARG A 251 -10.06 -10.12 24.41
CA ARG A 251 -10.40 -9.36 25.62
C ARG A 251 -11.50 -10.17 26.31
N PRO A 252 -11.32 -10.64 27.56
CA PRO A 252 -12.39 -11.35 28.24
C PRO A 252 -13.60 -10.43 28.23
N THR A 253 -14.77 -11.00 27.89
CA THR A 253 -16.08 -10.37 28.02
C THR A 253 -16.37 -10.14 29.50
N THR A 254 -15.65 -9.22 30.14
CA THR A 254 -16.08 -8.67 31.41
C THR A 254 -17.25 -7.75 31.11
N GLY A 255 -18.45 -8.30 31.23
CA GLY A 255 -19.66 -7.54 31.45
C GLY A 255 -19.49 -6.69 32.69
N ALA A 256 -19.02 -5.47 32.52
CA ALA A 256 -19.13 -4.41 33.49
C ALA A 256 -19.76 -3.23 32.75
N LYS A 257 -21.05 -3.00 33.03
CA LYS A 257 -21.76 -1.79 32.64
C LYS A 257 -20.93 -0.60 33.10
N MET A 258 -20.27 0.11 32.18
CA MET A 258 -19.81 1.46 32.48
C MET A 258 -21.05 2.32 32.66
N SER A 259 -21.37 2.58 33.92
CA SER A 259 -22.35 3.57 34.35
C SER A 259 -22.04 4.91 33.69
N ARG A 260 -23.03 5.47 33.01
CA ARG A 260 -23.03 6.86 32.57
C ARG A 260 -22.77 7.77 33.77
N LEU A 261 -21.67 8.52 33.75
CA LEU A 261 -21.54 9.71 34.60
C LEU A 261 -22.20 10.89 33.87
N PRO A 262 -23.02 11.70 34.57
CA PRO A 262 -23.73 12.80 33.95
C PRO A 262 -22.81 13.99 33.72
N VAL A 263 -23.08 14.68 32.61
CA VAL A 263 -22.57 16.01 32.27
C VAL A 263 -23.12 17.02 33.29
N GLY A 264 -22.27 17.87 33.86
CA GLY A 264 -22.74 19.07 34.55
C GLY A 264 -21.79 19.77 35.52
N ALA A 265 -21.16 20.84 35.01
CA ALA A 265 -20.95 22.13 35.67
C ALA A 265 -19.80 22.37 36.70
N ALA A 266 -18.95 23.31 36.27
CA ALA A 266 -18.39 24.45 37.03
C ALA A 266 -17.23 24.23 38.01
N GLY A 267 -16.17 25.02 37.83
CA GLY A 267 -15.19 25.32 38.88
C GLY A 267 -13.78 25.61 38.38
N ILE A 268 -13.58 26.81 37.82
CA ILE A 268 -12.26 27.45 37.64
C ILE A 268 -11.71 27.80 39.03
N THR A 269 -10.44 27.44 39.33
CA THR A 269 -9.43 28.18 40.13
C THR A 269 -8.20 27.27 40.26
N ASP A 270 -7.08 27.56 39.60
CA ASP A 270 -5.97 28.42 40.04
C ASP A 270 -4.83 27.56 40.63
N PHE A 271 -3.73 27.43 39.87
CA PHE A 271 -2.46 26.88 40.34
C PHE A 271 -1.41 27.98 40.20
N ALA A 272 -1.21 28.70 41.30
CA ALA A 272 -0.03 29.50 41.56
C ALA A 272 0.65 28.97 42.83
N GLN A 273 1.97 28.76 42.71
CA GLN A 273 2.97 28.69 43.78
C GLN A 273 2.99 27.44 44.69
N ARG A 274 3.98 26.57 44.48
CA ARG A 274 5.22 26.48 45.29
C ARG A 274 6.18 25.45 44.72
#